data_AF-A0A822CJH5-F1
#
_entry.id   AF-A0A822CJH5-F1
#
_cell.length_a   1.000
_cell.length_b   1.000
_cell.length_c   1.000
_cell.angle_alpha   90.00
_cell.angle_beta   90.00
_cell.angle_gamma   90.00
#
_symmetry.space_group_name_H-M   'P 1'
#
loop_
_entity.id
_entity.type
_entity.pdbx_description
1 polymer ?
#
loop_
_entity_poly.entity_id
_entity_poly.type
_entity_poly.pdbx_seq_one_letter_code
_entity_poly.pdbx_strand_id
1 'polypeptide(L)'
;TIIPLPRVIPANERCDNESYTVCVTGTACFRRTSSYSECRPQCPITWQCENDVAHEYEQCGGEGYIGLTRCASGLRCYYRNKWYAQCSVSCPGIGWFC
;
A
#
# COMPACT_ATOMS: atom_id res chain seq x y z
N THR A 1 -20.43 6.48 -27.11
CA THR A 1 -20.45 6.05 -25.71
C THR A 1 -19.78 7.11 -24.87
N ILE A 2 -20.53 7.75 -23.95
CA ILE A 2 -19.97 8.75 -23.04
C ILE A 2 -19.36 7.97 -21.87
N ILE A 3 -18.03 7.95 -21.75
CA ILE A 3 -17.36 7.43 -20.55
C ILE A 3 -17.54 8.51 -19.47
N PRO A 4 -18.22 8.24 -18.34
CA PRO A 4 -18.34 9.22 -17.27
C PRO A 4 -16.96 9.57 -16.74
N LEU A 5 -16.72 10.86 -16.46
CA LEU A 5 -15.47 11.29 -15.85
C LEU A 5 -15.28 10.56 -14.51
N PRO A 6 -14.07 10.05 -14.20
CA PRO A 6 -13.83 9.37 -12.94
C PRO A 6 -14.07 10.34 -11.78
N ARG A 7 -14.85 9.88 -10.80
CA ARG A 7 -15.10 10.65 -9.58
C ARG A 7 -13.85 10.56 -8.70
N VAL A 8 -13.27 11.72 -8.38
CA VAL A 8 -12.12 11.80 -7.47
C VAL A 8 -12.62 11.84 -6.02
N ILE A 9 -12.19 10.88 -5.21
CA ILE A 9 -12.59 10.76 -3.80
C ILE A 9 -11.52 11.37 -2.90
N PRO A 10 -11.89 12.28 -1.98
CA PRO A 10 -10.97 12.85 -1.01
C PRO A 10 -10.35 11.80 -0.08
N ALA A 11 -9.26 12.16 0.59
CA ALA A 11 -8.70 11.33 1.64
C ALA A 11 -9.69 11.17 2.80
N ASN A 12 -9.73 9.97 3.37
CA ASN A 12 -10.64 9.52 4.42
C ASN A 12 -12.13 9.41 4.01
N GLU A 13 -12.41 9.45 2.71
CA GLU A 13 -13.77 9.27 2.19
C GLU A 13 -13.96 7.85 1.64
N ARG A 14 -15.23 7.42 1.65
CA ARG A 14 -15.64 6.08 1.23
C ARG A 14 -15.43 5.88 -0.28
N CYS A 15 -14.78 4.79 -0.68
CA CYS A 15 -14.43 4.47 -2.08
C CYS A 15 -14.98 3.12 -2.57
N ASP A 16 -16.03 2.60 -1.93
CA ASP A 16 -16.62 1.30 -2.27
C ASP A 16 -17.23 1.27 -3.68
N ASN A 17 -16.84 0.26 -4.46
CA ASN A 17 -17.60 -0.37 -5.57
C ASN A 17 -18.30 0.55 -6.60
N GLU A 18 -17.88 1.79 -6.77
CA GLU A 18 -18.34 2.61 -7.89
C GLU A 18 -17.37 2.46 -9.07
N SER A 19 -17.87 1.85 -10.15
CA SER A 19 -17.20 1.83 -11.44
C SER A 19 -16.78 3.26 -11.79
N TYR A 20 -15.46 3.49 -11.94
CA TYR A 20 -14.81 4.79 -12.18
C TYR A 20 -14.57 5.69 -10.95
N THR A 21 -14.30 5.09 -9.79
CA THR A 21 -13.81 5.82 -8.60
C THR A 21 -12.30 5.81 -8.51
N VAL A 22 -11.68 6.98 -8.38
CA VAL A 22 -10.23 7.10 -8.16
C VAL A 22 -9.98 7.95 -6.91
N CYS A 23 -9.13 7.47 -6.02
CA CYS A 23 -8.73 8.25 -4.85
C CYS A 23 -7.84 9.43 -5.27
N VAL A 24 -7.87 10.52 -4.48
CA VAL A 24 -6.95 11.65 -4.67
C VAL A 24 -5.49 11.19 -4.65
N THR A 25 -4.62 11.88 -5.37
CA THR A 25 -3.19 11.58 -5.45
C THR A 25 -2.57 11.38 -4.07
N GLY A 26 -1.75 10.33 -3.93
CA GLY A 26 -1.12 9.96 -2.67
C GLY A 26 -2.00 9.09 -1.76
N THR A 27 -3.20 8.71 -2.20
CA THR A 27 -4.07 7.77 -1.49
C THR A 27 -4.51 6.62 -2.39
N ALA A 28 -4.81 5.47 -1.77
CA ALA A 28 -5.36 4.30 -2.42
C ALA A 28 -6.61 3.83 -1.68
N CYS A 29 -7.50 3.12 -2.39
CA CYS A 29 -8.72 2.60 -1.81
C CYS A 29 -8.39 1.31 -1.05
N PHE A 30 -8.41 1.36 0.28
CA PHE A 30 -8.14 0.21 1.14
C PHE A 30 -9.45 -0.39 1.64
N ARG A 31 -9.51 -1.72 1.79
CA ARG A 31 -10.70 -2.43 2.25
C ARG A 31 -10.63 -2.68 3.76
N ARG A 32 -11.61 -2.19 4.51
CA ARG A 32 -11.74 -2.45 5.97
C ARG A 32 -12.55 -3.69 6.25
N THR A 33 -13.67 -3.84 5.56
CA THR A 33 -14.62 -4.94 5.74
C THR A 33 -15.15 -5.37 4.37
N SER A 34 -16.01 -6.38 4.35
CA SER A 34 -16.65 -6.84 3.11
C SER A 34 -17.43 -5.73 2.37
N SER A 35 -17.89 -4.69 3.06
CA SER A 35 -18.76 -3.63 2.53
C SER A 35 -18.24 -2.20 2.73
N TYR A 36 -17.05 -2.03 3.30
CA TYR A 36 -16.48 -0.72 3.60
C TYR A 36 -15.02 -0.61 3.17
N SER A 37 -14.76 0.40 2.33
CA SER A 37 -13.45 0.77 1.79
C SER A 37 -13.31 2.29 1.80
N GLU A 38 -12.09 2.78 2.00
CA GLU A 38 -11.82 4.20 2.17
C GLU A 38 -10.49 4.59 1.53
N CYS A 39 -10.44 5.79 0.96
CA CYS A 39 -9.23 6.34 0.39
C CYS A 39 -8.28 6.78 1.50
N ARG A 40 -7.17 6.06 1.67
CA ARG A 40 -6.18 6.37 2.71
C ARG A 40 -4.77 6.43 2.12
N PRO A 41 -3.83 7.15 2.76
CA PRO A 41 -2.44 7.18 2.31
C PRO A 41 -1.67 5.89 2.64
N GLN A 42 -2.18 5.10 3.58
CA GLN A 42 -1.64 3.82 4.00
C GLN A 42 -2.78 2.95 4.54
N CYS A 43 -2.63 1.63 4.45
CA CYS A 43 -3.56 0.70 5.09
C CYS A 43 -3.47 0.83 6.62
N PRO A 44 -4.58 1.09 7.33
CA PRO A 44 -4.59 1.04 8.78
C PRO A 44 -4.47 -0.39 9.31
N ILE A 45 -3.78 -0.57 10.43
CA ILE A 45 -3.48 -1.89 11.03
C ILE A 45 -4.72 -2.74 11.35
N THR A 46 -5.92 -2.15 11.46
CA THR A 46 -7.17 -2.87 11.80
C THR A 46 -8.06 -3.22 10.60
N TRP A 47 -7.53 -3.10 9.37
CA TRP A 47 -8.29 -3.26 8.13
C TRP A 47 -7.97 -4.61 7.47
N GLN A 48 -8.76 -5.07 6.49
CA GLN A 48 -8.52 -6.41 5.89
C GLN A 48 -7.14 -6.54 5.23
N CYS A 49 -6.51 -5.42 4.89
CA CYS A 49 -5.13 -5.35 4.44
C CYS A 49 -4.08 -5.52 5.56
N GLU A 50 -4.49 -5.81 6.81
CA GLU A 50 -3.61 -6.16 7.93
C GLU A 50 -2.88 -7.49 7.70
N ASN A 51 -3.57 -8.45 7.06
CA ASN A 51 -2.99 -9.74 6.67
C ASN A 51 -2.24 -9.66 5.35
N ASP A 52 -2.41 -8.58 4.59
CA ASP A 52 -1.65 -8.35 3.38
C ASP A 52 -0.25 -7.93 3.80
N VAL A 53 0.68 -8.87 3.63
CA VAL A 53 2.09 -8.69 3.95
C VAL A 53 2.89 -8.73 2.68
N ALA A 54 3.91 -7.87 2.59
CA ALA A 54 4.91 -7.97 1.55
C ALA A 54 5.72 -9.27 1.77
N HIS A 55 5.75 -10.11 0.75
CA HIS A 55 6.51 -11.35 0.72
C HIS A 55 8.00 -11.09 0.48
N GLU A 56 8.80 -12.14 0.56
CA GLU A 56 10.24 -12.03 0.29
C GLU A 56 10.48 -11.43 -1.09
N TYR A 57 11.39 -10.47 -1.16
CA TYR A 57 11.73 -9.67 -2.34
C TYR A 57 10.67 -8.65 -2.80
N GLU A 58 9.55 -8.50 -2.09
CA GLU A 58 8.59 -7.44 -2.38
C GLU A 58 9.01 -6.10 -1.75
N GLN A 59 8.60 -5.01 -2.39
CA GLN A 59 8.85 -3.67 -1.86
C GLN A 59 8.02 -3.48 -0.58
N CYS A 60 8.65 -2.95 0.47
CA CYS A 60 8.02 -2.69 1.76
C CYS A 60 8.16 -1.25 2.24
N GLY A 61 8.74 -0.38 1.43
CA GLY A 61 8.95 1.01 1.80
C GLY A 61 9.69 1.80 0.75
N GLY A 62 9.90 3.07 1.07
CA GLY A 62 10.48 4.08 0.20
C GLY A 62 9.62 5.34 0.12
N GLU A 63 10.24 6.48 -0.11
CA GLU A 63 9.55 7.76 -0.36
C GLU A 63 8.56 7.60 -1.52
N GLY A 64 7.28 7.84 -1.23
CA GLY A 64 6.19 7.74 -2.19
C GLY A 64 5.62 6.33 -2.40
N TYR A 65 6.11 5.32 -1.68
CA TYR A 65 5.53 3.98 -1.71
C TYR A 65 4.22 3.93 -0.90
N ILE A 66 3.13 3.51 -1.56
CA ILE A 66 1.75 3.46 -1.00
C ILE A 66 1.29 2.00 -0.79
N GLY A 67 2.15 1.02 -1.06
CA GLY A 67 1.82 -0.41 -0.97
C GLY A 67 1.98 -1.01 0.44
N LEU A 68 2.23 -2.31 0.50
CA LEU A 68 2.35 -3.08 1.74
C LEU A 68 3.65 -2.75 2.45
N THR A 69 3.58 -2.08 3.61
CA THR A 69 4.77 -1.70 4.36
C THR A 69 5.23 -2.73 5.40
N ARG A 70 4.39 -3.74 5.64
CA ARG A 70 4.65 -4.81 6.61
C ARG A 70 5.13 -6.06 5.88
N CYS A 71 6.31 -6.56 6.25
CA CYS A 71 6.79 -7.83 5.72
C CYS A 71 6.12 -9.04 6.38
N ALA A 72 6.07 -10.16 5.65
CA ALA A 72 5.60 -11.43 6.18
C ALA A 72 6.44 -11.90 7.39
N SER A 73 5.88 -12.81 8.19
CA SER A 73 6.58 -13.32 9.38
C SER A 73 7.95 -13.92 9.00
N GLY A 74 8.97 -13.59 9.79
CA GLY A 74 10.35 -14.01 9.55
C GLY A 74 11.16 -13.11 8.59
N LEU A 75 10.54 -12.08 8.01
CA LEU A 75 11.19 -11.12 7.12
C LEU A 75 11.38 -9.76 7.80
N ARG A 76 12.35 -8.99 7.32
CA ARG A 76 12.60 -7.61 7.73
C ARG A 76 12.69 -6.71 6.50
N CYS A 77 12.23 -5.47 6.63
CA CYS A 77 12.27 -4.48 5.55
C CYS A 77 13.63 -3.79 5.53
N TYR A 78 14.46 -4.06 4.51
CA TYR A 78 15.79 -3.48 4.34
C TYR A 78 15.77 -2.38 3.28
N TYR A 79 16.36 -1.22 3.58
CA TYR A 79 16.39 -0.09 2.64
C TYR A 79 17.52 -0.26 1.65
N ARG A 80 17.26 -0.11 0.35
CA ARG A 80 18.32 0.01 -0.67
C ARG A 80 18.70 1.45 -0.91
N ASN A 81 17.70 2.32 -0.89
CA ASN A 81 17.85 3.76 -1.04
C ASN A 81 16.59 4.45 -0.48
N LYS A 82 16.52 5.78 -0.55
CA LYS A 82 15.38 6.52 0.02
C LYS A 82 14.03 6.23 -0.66
N TRP A 83 14.02 5.71 -1.89
CA TRP A 83 12.79 5.40 -2.64
C TRP A 83 12.41 3.93 -2.65
N TYR A 84 13.28 3.04 -2.13
CA TYR A 84 13.08 1.60 -2.24
C TYR A 84 13.63 0.85 -1.03
N ALA A 85 12.75 0.08 -0.39
CA ALA A 85 13.06 -0.90 0.62
C ALA A 85 12.37 -2.23 0.29
N GLN A 86 12.97 -3.36 0.66
CA GLN A 86 12.52 -4.70 0.28
C GLN A 86 12.48 -5.65 1.48
N CYS A 87 11.50 -6.55 1.52
CA CYS A 87 11.45 -7.60 2.51
C CYS A 87 12.46 -8.70 2.20
N SER A 88 13.26 -9.08 3.19
CA SER A 88 14.16 -10.23 3.08
C SER A 88 14.37 -10.91 4.42
N VAL A 89 14.76 -12.18 4.40
CA VAL A 89 15.17 -12.94 5.60
C VAL A 89 16.46 -12.39 6.21
N SER A 90 17.34 -11.82 5.38
CA SER A 90 18.64 -11.31 5.77
C SER A 90 19.02 -10.07 4.96
N CYS A 91 20.03 -9.34 5.42
CA CYS A 91 20.55 -8.19 4.69
C CYS A 91 21.03 -8.62 3.29
N PRO A 92 20.50 -8.07 2.18
CA PRO A 92 20.88 -8.50 0.83
C PRO A 92 22.34 -8.17 0.43
N GLY A 93 23.05 -7.35 1.22
CA GLY A 93 24.49 -7.09 1.05
C GLY A 93 24.81 -5.65 0.63
N ILE A 94 25.87 -5.49 -0.17
CA ILE A 94 26.43 -4.17 -0.52
C ILE A 94 25.37 -3.28 -1.18
N GLY A 95 25.23 -2.06 -0.67
CA GLY A 95 24.25 -1.08 -1.15
C GLY A 95 22.88 -1.18 -0.49
N TRP A 96 22.77 -1.94 0.61
CA TRP A 96 21.59 -2.00 1.45
C TRP A 96 21.91 -1.51 2.86
N PHE A 97 20.96 -0.81 3.46
CA PHE A 97 20.97 -0.37 4.84
C PHE A 97 20.30 -1.42 5.70
N CYS A 98 21.13 -1.99 6.56
CA CYS A 98 20.88 -2.98 7.58
C CYS A 98 21.64 -2.48 8.83
#